data_AF-A0A2Z5FUK2-F1
#
_entry.id   AF-A0A2Z5FUK2-F1
#
_cell.length_a   1.000
_cell.length_b   1.000
_cell.length_c   1.000
_cell.angle_alpha   90.00
_cell.angle_beta   90.00
_cell.angle_gamma   90.00
#
_symmetry.space_group_name_H-M   'P 1'
#
loop_
_entity.id
_entity.type
_entity.pdbx_description
1 polymer ?
#
loop_
_entity_poly.entity_id
_entity_poly.type
_entity_poly.pdbx_seq_one_letter_code
_entity_poly.pdbx_strand_id
1 'polypeptide(L)' 'MNGVFTLVGTPHELTIPMQIHVHGSKVTAKAQFVVPYVQWGLRNPSFLIWKAENDVAIDLSLVGNIAS' A
#
# COMPACT_ATOMS: atom_id res chain seq x y z
N MET A 1 -8.66 -4.80 -5.78
CA MET A 1 -7.83 -4.35 -6.93
C MET A 1 -6.58 -5.18 -6.93
N ASN A 2 -6.20 -5.71 -8.10
CA ASN A 2 -4.96 -6.46 -8.27
C ASN A 2 -3.92 -5.54 -8.92
N GLY A 3 -2.67 -5.64 -8.52
CA GLY A 3 -1.59 -4.85 -9.12
C GLY A 3 -0.22 -5.17 -8.54
N VAL A 4 0.80 -4.55 -9.12
CA VAL A 4 2.20 -4.73 -8.72
C VAL A 4 2.64 -3.59 -7.82
N PHE A 5 3.20 -3.94 -6.66
CA PHE A 5 3.93 -3.02 -5.80
C PHE A 5 5.43 -3.24 -5.96
N THR A 6 6.16 -2.24 -6.45
CA THR A 6 7.62 -2.32 -6.60
C THR A 6 8.30 -1.66 -5.41
N LEU A 7 9.05 -2.43 -4.63
CA LEU A 7 9.83 -1.94 -3.49
C LEU A 7 11.32 -2.16 -3.77
N VAL A 8 12.11 -1.07 -3.79
CA VAL A 8 13.56 -1.09 -4.06
C VAL A 8 13.88 -1.90 -5.34
N GLY A 9 13.11 -1.64 -6.40
CA GLY A 9 13.29 -2.29 -7.70
C GLY A 9 12.73 -3.72 -7.81
N THR A 10 12.25 -4.32 -6.72
CA THR A 10 11.68 -5.68 -6.73
C THR A 10 10.14 -5.61 -6.79
N PRO A 11 9.49 -6.24 -7.79
CA PRO A 11 8.04 -6.26 -7.91
C PRO A 11 7.37 -7.33 -7.04
N HIS A 12 6.22 -7.02 -6.46
CA HIS A 12 5.36 -7.93 -5.72
C HIS A 12 3.90 -7.80 -6.17
N GLU A 13 3.29 -8.90 -6.61
CA GLU A 13 1.85 -8.94 -6.91
C GLU A 13 1.04 -8.84 -5.62
N LEU A 14 0.07 -7.92 -5.60
CA LEU A 14 -0.82 -7.69 -4.47
C LEU A 14 -2.28 -7.63 -4.93
N THR A 15 -3.15 -8.17 -4.08
CA THR A 15 -4.59 -7.98 -4.15
C THR A 15 -5.03 -7.17 -2.94
N ILE A 16 -5.45 -5.93 -3.17
CA ILE A 16 -5.81 -4.99 -2.12
C ILE A 16 -7.32 -4.76 -2.14
N PRO A 17 -8.04 -4.96 -1.02
CA PRO A 17 -9.43 -4.54 -0.90
C PRO A 17 -9.50 -3.01 -0.91
N MET A 18 -10.31 -2.45 -1.79
CA MET A 18 -10.49 -1.00 -1.91
C MET A 18 -11.96 -0.65 -1.78
N GLN A 19 -12.25 0.39 -1.01
CA GLN A 19 -13.57 1.01 -0.97
C GLN A 19 -13.57 2.22 -1.92
N ILE A 20 -14.43 2.19 -2.93
CA ILE A 20 -14.56 3.26 -3.93
C ILE A 20 -15.93 3.92 -3.75
N HIS A 21 -15.95 5.24 -3.74
CA HIS A 21 -17.17 6.04 -3.72
C HIS A 21 -17.14 7.03 -4.89
N VAL A 22 -18.17 6.98 -5.74
CA VAL A 22 -18.32 7.87 -6.90
C VAL A 22 -19.51 8.78 -6.66
N HIS A 23 -19.30 10.09 -6.81
CA HIS A 23 -20.34 11.11 -6.69
C HIS A 23 -20.23 12.12 -7.84
N GLY A 24 -21.10 11.97 -8.85
CA GLY A 24 -20.99 12.71 -10.10
C GLY A 24 -19.68 12.36 -10.82
N SER A 25 -18.90 13.37 -11.21
CA SER A 25 -17.57 13.17 -11.76
C SER A 25 -16.49 12.93 -10.71
N LYS A 26 -16.77 13.11 -9.41
CA LYS A 26 -15.78 12.93 -8.34
C LYS A 26 -15.69 11.48 -7.91
N VAL A 27 -14.47 11.00 -7.70
CA VAL A 27 -14.18 9.66 -7.18
C VAL A 27 -13.34 9.82 -5.92
N THR A 28 -13.69 9.09 -4.87
CA THR A 28 -12.81 8.87 -3.72
C THR A 28 -12.56 7.37 -3.59
N ALA A 29 -11.34 6.99 -3.23
CA ALA A 29 -11.02 5.60 -2.93
C ALA A 29 -10.18 5.52 -1.65
N LYS A 30 -10.47 4.51 -0.83
CA LYS A 30 -9.73 4.20 0.39
C LYS A 30 -9.29 2.75 0.38
N ALA A 31 -8.11 2.49 0.92
CA ALA A 31 -7.61 1.15 1.13
C ALA A 31 -6.73 1.09 2.38
N GLN A 32 -6.71 -0.08 3.01
CA GLN A 32 -5.79 -0.40 4.10
C GLN A 32 -5.15 -1.75 3.80
N PHE A 33 -3.83 -1.81 3.82
CA PHE A 33 -3.09 -3.03 3.55
C PHE A 33 -1.72 -3.00 4.24
N VAL A 34 -1.08 -4.15 4.31
CA VAL A 34 0.22 -4.33 4.98
C VAL A 34 1.28 -4.69 3.95
N VAL A 35 2.43 -4.05 4.05
CA VAL A 35 3.64 -4.34 3.27
C VAL A 35 4.65 -5.05 4.16
N PRO A 36 4.83 -6.38 4.03
CA PRO A 36 5.79 -7.15 4.82
C PRO A 36 7.20 -7.06 4.25
N TYR A 37 7.82 -5.88 4.33
CA TYR A 37 9.09 -5.58 3.65
C TYR A 37 10.23 -6.55 4.02
N VAL A 38 10.23 -7.10 5.24
CA VAL A 38 11.24 -8.09 5.65
C VAL A 38 11.05 -9.44 4.97
N GLN A 39 9.80 -9.89 4.82
CA GLN A 39 9.50 -11.12 4.07
C GLN A 39 9.83 -10.96 2.58
N TRP A 40 9.82 -9.73 2.08
CA TRP A 40 10.23 -9.37 0.72
C TRP A 40 11.76 -9.22 0.55
N GLY A 41 12.54 -9.47 1.61
CA GLY A 41 14.00 -9.52 1.54
C GLY A 41 14.71 -8.23 1.92
N LEU A 42 13.99 -7.19 2.36
CA LEU A 42 14.62 -5.99 2.91
C LEU A 42 15.03 -6.23 4.36
N ARG A 43 16.08 -5.53 4.80
CA ARG A 43 16.59 -5.66 6.17
C ARG A 43 15.71 -4.89 7.16
N ASN A 44 15.34 -5.51 8.27
CA ASN A 44 14.77 -4.81 9.42
C ASN A 44 15.83 -3.83 10.01
N PRO A 45 15.55 -2.52 10.11
CA PRO A 45 16.49 -1.52 10.57
C PRO A 45 16.65 -1.45 12.11
N SER A 46 16.05 -2.38 12.86
CA SER A 46 16.21 -2.48 14.32
C SER A 46 17.68 -2.48 14.74
N PHE A 47 17.98 -1.82 15.86
CA PHE A 47 19.33 -1.70 16.39
C PHE A 47 19.34 -1.68 17.93
N LEU A 48 20.16 -2.54 18.54
CA LEU A 48 20.22 -2.75 19.99
C LEU A 48 18.83 -3.00 20.59
N ILE A 49 18.37 -2.10 21.46
CA ILE A 49 17.05 -2.15 22.11
C ILE A 49 15.93 -1.52 21.28
N TRP A 50 16.26 -0.78 20.20
CA TRP A 50 15.27 -0.15 19.31
C TRP A 50 14.76 -1.17 18.30
N LYS A 51 13.45 -1.41 18.35
CA LYS A 51 12.76 -2.36 17.47
C LYS A 51 11.84 -1.62 16.50
N ALA A 52 12.02 -1.91 15.22
CA ALA A 52 11.06 -1.62 14.16
C ALA A 52 10.28 -2.89 13.84
N GLU A 53 9.00 -2.74 13.47
CA GLU A 53 8.19 -3.85 12.98
C GLU A 53 8.73 -4.39 11.65
N ASN A 54 8.46 -5.67 11.37
CA ASN A 54 8.84 -6.32 10.11
C ASN A 54 7.95 -5.90 8.92
N ASP A 55 6.86 -5.23 9.24
CA ASP A 55 5.81 -4.87 8.30
C ASP A 55 5.48 -3.38 8.43
N VAL A 56 4.93 -2.80 7.36
CA VAL A 56 4.43 -1.42 7.35
C VAL A 56 2.95 -1.45 7.00
N ALA A 57 2.12 -0.87 7.86
CA ALA A 57 0.71 -0.60 7.55
C ALA A 57 0.60 0.62 6.64
N ILE A 58 -0.19 0.50 5.57
CA ILE A 58 -0.44 1.56 4.60
C ILE A 58 -1.91 1.93 4.65
N ASP A 59 -2.18 3.21 4.92
CA ASP A 59 -3.49 3.84 4.75
C ASP A 59 -3.47 4.69 3.48
N LEU A 60 -4.25 4.26 2.48
CA LEU A 60 -4.33 4.94 1.20
C LEU A 60 -5.64 5.72 1.10
N SER A 61 -5.54 7.02 0.76
CA SER A 61 -6.68 7.86 0.41
C SER A 61 -6.43 8.54 -0.93
N LEU A 62 -7.31 8.30 -1.90
CA LEU A 62 -7.24 8.85 -3.25
C LEU A 62 -8.48 9.69 -3.54
N VAL A 63 -8.28 10.79 -4.26
CA VAL A 63 -9.36 11.61 -4.83
C VAL A 63 -9.04 11.81 -6.31
N GLY A 64 -10.05 11.64 -7.16
CA GLY A 64 -9.93 11.80 -8.60
C GLY A 64 -11.18 12.38 -9.23
N ASN A 65 -11.09 12.70 -10.51
CA ASN A 65 -12.23 13.07 -11.34
C ASN A 65 -12.30 12.14 -12.56
N ILE A 66 -13.51 11.75 -12.94
CA ILE A 66 -13.78 11.05 -14.19
C ILE A 66 -13.79 12.11 -15.29
N ALA A 67 -12.84 12.02 -16.21
CA ALA A 67 -12.82 12.82 -17.43
C ALA A 67 -13.52 12.03 -18.55
N SER A 68 -14.35 12.74 -19.32
CA SER A 68 -15.04 12.27 -20.52
C SER A 68 -14.24 12.56 -21.78
#